data_AF-A0A960RV91-F1
#
_entry.id   AF-A0A960RV91-F1
#
_cell.length_a   1.000
_cell.length_b   1.000
_cell.length_c   1.000
_cell.angle_alpha   90.00
_cell.angle_beta   90.00
_cell.angle_gamma   90.00
#
_symmetry.space_group_name_H-M   'P 1'
#
loop_
_entity.id
_entity.type
_entity.pdbx_description
1 polymer ?
#
loop_
_entity_poly.entity_id
_entity_poly.type
_entity_poly.pdbx_seq_one_letter_code
_entity_poly.pdbx_strand_id
1 'polypeptide(L)'
;MTKPEEMLAELEEAIDQLLKIAEKMKMLSFHVVSADQLDPLQKKQDELLTLISYTQKKFHEQFSEEEKRQTAIQKRIRKKLADFEDLNKTFINNLATTHELIDVDHNKHSQ
;
A
#
# COMPACT_ATOMS: atom_id res chain seq x y z
N MET A 1 -18.15 10.98 -21.61
CA MET A 1 -18.39 10.18 -20.39
C MET A 1 -17.45 9.00 -20.44
N THR A 2 -16.62 8.81 -19.41
CA THR A 2 -15.78 7.62 -19.25
C THR A 2 -16.69 6.42 -18.98
N LYS A 3 -16.40 5.26 -19.55
CA LYS A 3 -17.22 4.06 -19.33
C LYS A 3 -16.92 3.45 -17.95
N PRO A 4 -17.89 2.77 -17.32
CA PRO A 4 -17.66 2.12 -16.02
C PRO A 4 -16.51 1.11 -16.06
N GLU A 5 -16.34 0.37 -17.18
CA GLU A 5 -15.24 -0.59 -17.34
C GLU A 5 -13.87 0.09 -17.37
N GLU A 6 -13.78 1.27 -18.00
CA GLU A 6 -12.54 2.05 -18.09
C GLU A 6 -12.13 2.56 -16.70
N MET A 7 -13.09 3.08 -15.91
CA MET A 7 -12.81 3.53 -14.55
C MET A 7 -12.40 2.39 -13.61
N LEU A 8 -13.00 1.21 -13.76
CA LEU A 8 -12.61 0.03 -12.99
C LEU A 8 -11.22 -0.48 -13.39
N ALA A 9 -10.87 -0.41 -14.66
CA ALA A 9 -9.52 -0.75 -15.14
C ALA A 9 -8.47 0.23 -14.58
N GLU A 10 -8.75 1.54 -14.60
CA GLU A 10 -7.89 2.57 -13.98
C GLU A 10 -7.69 2.31 -12.48
N LEU A 11 -8.77 1.94 -11.78
CA LEU A 11 -8.72 1.60 -10.37
C LEU A 11 -7.90 0.34 -10.11
N GLU A 12 -8.07 -0.70 -10.92
CA GLU A 12 -7.32 -1.95 -10.82
C GLU A 12 -5.81 -1.72 -11.07
N GLU A 13 -5.46 -0.88 -12.06
CA GLU A 13 -4.07 -0.51 -12.35
C GLU A 13 -3.44 0.30 -11.21
N ALA A 14 -4.16 1.27 -10.65
CA ALA A 14 -3.67 2.07 -9.53
C ALA A 14 -3.36 1.19 -8.31
N ILE A 15 -4.21 0.20 -8.02
CA ILE A 15 -4.00 -0.77 -6.94
C ILE A 15 -2.81 -1.68 -7.24
N ASP A 16 -2.61 -2.11 -8.49
CA ASP A 16 -1.44 -2.91 -8.86
C ASP A 16 -0.12 -2.14 -8.68
N GLN A 17 -0.13 -0.83 -8.96
CA GLN A 17 1.02 0.03 -8.66
C GLN A 17 1.23 0.19 -7.15
N LEU A 18 0.15 0.31 -6.38
CA LEU A 18 0.19 0.41 -4.92
C LEU A 18 0.81 -0.85 -4.30
N LEU A 19 0.42 -2.04 -4.78
CA LEU A 19 0.98 -3.32 -4.35
C LEU A 19 2.50 -3.40 -4.61
N LYS A 20 2.95 -3.02 -5.81
CA LYS A 20 4.38 -3.00 -6.15
C LYS A 20 5.19 -2.07 -5.24
N ILE A 21 4.61 -0.94 -4.82
CA ILE A 21 5.26 -0.02 -3.88
C ILE A 21 5.32 -0.65 -2.48
N ALA A 22 4.22 -1.24 -2.01
CA ALA A 22 4.17 -1.92 -0.72
C ALA A 22 5.16 -3.08 -0.63
N GLU A 23 5.31 -3.87 -1.69
CA GLU A 23 6.33 -4.92 -1.79
C GLU A 23 7.76 -4.36 -1.68
N LYS A 24 8.05 -3.25 -2.38
CA LYS A 24 9.35 -2.58 -2.29
C LYS A 24 9.61 -2.04 -0.88
N MET A 25 8.63 -1.38 -0.28
CA MET A 25 8.74 -0.87 1.09
C MET A 25 8.97 -2.00 2.09
N LYS A 26 8.24 -3.11 1.96
CA LYS A 26 8.46 -4.32 2.76
C LYS A 26 9.89 -4.88 2.58
N MET A 27 10.39 -4.97 1.35
CA MET A 27 11.75 -5.45 1.10
C MET A 27 12.80 -4.54 1.73
N LEU A 28 12.60 -3.22 1.61
CA LEU A 28 13.48 -2.24 2.22
C LEU A 28 13.46 -2.37 3.75
N SER A 29 12.30 -2.55 4.39
CA SER A 29 12.23 -2.62 5.86
C SER A 29 12.94 -3.79 6.51
N PHE A 30 13.38 -4.81 5.76
CA PHE A 30 14.28 -5.86 6.26
C PHE A 30 15.75 -5.42 6.34
N HIS A 31 16.10 -4.27 5.79
CA HIS A 31 17.45 -3.72 5.78
C HIS A 31 17.51 -2.47 6.66
N VAL A 32 18.71 -2.00 7.03
CA VAL A 32 18.87 -0.68 7.66
C VAL A 32 18.58 0.37 6.59
N VAL A 33 17.41 1.00 6.66
CA VAL A 33 16.90 1.91 5.62
C VAL A 33 17.18 3.36 5.98
N SER A 34 17.67 4.15 5.04
CA SER A 34 17.67 5.61 5.17
C SER A 34 16.32 6.20 4.75
N ALA A 35 15.90 7.28 5.40
CA ALA A 35 14.67 8.01 5.05
C ALA A 35 14.61 8.36 3.56
N ASP A 36 15.77 8.72 2.96
CA ASP A 36 15.89 9.06 1.54
C ASP A 36 15.41 7.97 0.56
N GLN A 37 15.40 6.70 0.99
CA GLN A 37 14.89 5.58 0.17
C GLN A 37 13.40 5.30 0.39
N LEU A 38 12.86 5.65 1.57
CA LEU A 38 11.46 5.42 1.92
C LEU A 38 10.57 6.59 1.51
N ASP A 39 11.02 7.83 1.69
CA ASP A 39 10.22 9.03 1.46
C ASP A 39 9.64 9.09 0.03
N PRO A 40 10.38 8.78 -1.06
CA PRO A 40 9.82 8.80 -2.40
C PRO A 40 8.74 7.72 -2.61
N LEU A 41 8.88 6.57 -1.93
CA LEU A 41 7.93 5.46 -2.01
C LEU A 41 6.67 5.77 -1.22
N GLN A 42 6.80 6.35 -0.02
CA GLN A 42 5.69 6.80 0.82
C GLN A 42 4.89 7.90 0.11
N LYS A 43 5.57 8.91 -0.45
CA LYS A 43 4.89 9.96 -1.21
C LYS A 43 4.07 9.39 -2.38
N LYS A 44 4.65 8.44 -3.12
CA LYS A 44 3.95 7.81 -4.24
C LYS A 44 2.81 6.89 -3.78
N GLN A 45 2.95 6.25 -2.62
CA GLN A 45 1.87 5.50 -1.97
C GLN A 45 0.68 6.42 -1.63
N ASP A 46 0.93 7.59 -1.04
CA ASP A 46 -0.11 8.57 -0.69
C ASP A 46 -0.83 9.13 -1.92
N GLU A 47 -0.09 9.42 -3.00
CA GLU A 47 -0.65 9.86 -4.27
C GLU A 47 -1.59 8.81 -4.86
N LEU A 48 -1.18 7.53 -4.85
CA LEU A 48 -2.01 6.42 -5.35
C LEU A 48 -3.23 6.17 -4.47
N LEU A 49 -3.11 6.22 -3.14
CA LEU A 49 -4.24 6.09 -2.22
C LEU A 49 -5.27 7.19 -2.45
N THR A 50 -4.80 8.41 -2.69
CA THR A 50 -5.67 9.55 -3.02
C THR A 50 -6.41 9.32 -4.34
N LEU A 51 -5.70 8.86 -5.37
CA LEU A 51 -6.29 8.53 -6.68
C LEU A 51 -7.33 7.41 -6.57
N ILE A 52 -7.01 6.33 -5.86
CA ILE A 52 -7.90 5.18 -5.62
C ILE A 52 -9.18 5.64 -4.94
N SER A 53 -9.07 6.41 -3.86
CA SER A 53 -10.21 6.94 -3.10
C SER A 53 -11.10 7.85 -3.97
N TYR A 54 -10.47 8.75 -4.74
CA TYR A 54 -11.18 9.62 -5.67
C TYR A 54 -11.93 8.83 -6.76
N THR A 55 -11.26 7.88 -7.42
CA THR A 55 -11.84 7.07 -8.49
C THR A 55 -12.95 6.17 -7.98
N GLN A 56 -12.79 5.56 -6.80
CA GLN A 56 -13.85 4.77 -6.16
C GLN A 56 -15.09 5.61 -5.85
N LYS A 57 -14.90 6.79 -5.24
CA LYS A 57 -16.02 7.69 -4.93
C LYS A 57 -16.74 8.13 -6.20
N LYS A 58 -16.00 8.54 -7.22
CA LYS A 58 -16.55 8.95 -8.52
C LYS A 58 -17.29 7.80 -9.21
N PHE A 59 -16.76 6.58 -9.14
CA PHE A 59 -17.42 5.39 -9.68
C PHE A 59 -18.75 5.13 -8.97
N HIS A 60 -18.76 5.18 -7.63
CA HIS A 60 -19.97 5.03 -6.82
C HIS A 60 -21.04 6.08 -7.18
N GLU A 61 -20.64 7.35 -7.33
CA GLU A 61 -21.54 8.45 -7.69
C GLU A 61 -22.14 8.31 -9.11
N GLN A 62 -21.36 7.82 -10.08
CA GLN A 62 -21.78 7.76 -11.48
C GLN A 62 -22.42 6.43 -11.88
N PHE A 63 -22.10 5.33 -11.18
CA PHE A 63 -22.41 3.97 -11.60
C PHE A 63 -22.90 3.09 -10.45
N SER A 64 -23.63 3.65 -9.47
CA SER A 64 -24.12 2.92 -8.29
C SER A 64 -24.92 1.64 -8.61
N GLU A 65 -25.69 1.62 -9.70
CA GLU A 65 -26.42 0.42 -10.15
C GLU A 65 -25.51 -0.60 -10.84
N GLU A 66 -24.48 -0.14 -11.56
CA GLU A 66 -23.43 -0.99 -12.15
C GLU A 66 -22.53 -1.59 -11.07
N GLU A 67 -22.31 -0.86 -9.98
CA GLU A 67 -21.57 -1.32 -8.80
C GLU A 67 -22.21 -2.59 -8.21
N LYS A 68 -23.55 -2.68 -8.20
CA LYS A 68 -24.26 -3.88 -7.73
C LYS A 68 -24.09 -5.06 -8.69
N ARG A 69 -23.83 -4.81 -9.98
CA ARG A 69 -23.74 -5.83 -11.04
C ARG A 69 -22.32 -6.37 -11.23
N GLN A 70 -21.30 -5.53 -11.12
CA GLN A 70 -19.90 -5.88 -11.43
C GLN A 70 -19.13 -6.55 -10.27
N THR A 71 -19.63 -7.69 -9.82
CA THR A 71 -19.10 -8.37 -8.62
C THR A 71 -17.69 -8.95 -8.78
N ALA A 72 -17.27 -9.37 -9.98
CA ALA A 72 -15.98 -10.04 -10.16
C ALA A 72 -14.78 -9.08 -10.04
N ILE A 73 -14.85 -7.91 -10.69
CA ILE A 73 -13.77 -6.91 -10.66
C ILE A 73 -13.65 -6.32 -9.26
N GLN A 74 -14.77 -6.02 -8.60
CA GLN A 74 -14.77 -5.55 -7.22
C GLN A 74 -14.19 -6.58 -6.24
N LYS A 75 -14.49 -7.87 -6.43
CA LYS A 75 -13.86 -8.93 -5.62
C LYS A 75 -12.34 -8.93 -5.80
N ARG A 76 -11.84 -8.77 -7.03
CA ARG A 76 -10.39 -8.65 -7.28
C ARG A 76 -9.81 -7.42 -6.60
N ILE A 77 -10.45 -6.27 -6.74
CA ILE A 77 -10.06 -5.00 -6.09
C ILE A 77 -9.98 -5.17 -4.57
N ARG A 78 -11.03 -5.74 -3.94
CA ARG A 78 -11.04 -5.98 -2.49
C ARG A 78 -9.93 -6.94 -2.06
N LYS A 79 -9.69 -8.01 -2.83
CA LYS A 79 -8.58 -8.93 -2.56
C LYS A 79 -7.23 -8.20 -2.61
N LYS A 80 -6.99 -7.42 -3.65
CA LYS A 80 -5.74 -6.65 -3.80
C LYS A 80 -5.55 -5.62 -2.68
N LEU A 81 -6.62 -4.99 -2.21
CA LEU A 81 -6.55 -4.09 -1.05
C LEU A 81 -6.20 -4.85 0.25
N ALA A 82 -6.76 -6.05 0.45
CA ALA A 82 -6.38 -6.89 1.58
C ALA A 82 -4.89 -7.33 1.49
N ASP A 83 -4.42 -7.71 0.30
CA ASP A 83 -3.01 -8.03 0.06
C ASP A 83 -2.11 -6.82 0.39
N PHE A 84 -2.54 -5.60 0.02
CA PHE A 84 -1.84 -4.36 0.39
C PHE A 84 -1.79 -4.13 1.90
N GLU A 85 -2.90 -4.32 2.62
CA GLU A 85 -2.96 -4.18 4.07
C GLU A 85 -1.96 -5.13 4.77
N ASP A 86 -1.85 -6.37 4.29
CA ASP A 86 -0.94 -7.36 4.87
C ASP A 86 0.54 -7.02 4.58
N LEU A 87 0.85 -6.52 3.38
CA LEU A 87 2.17 -5.98 3.08
C LEU A 87 2.52 -4.79 3.97
N ASN A 88 1.57 -3.88 4.18
CA ASN A 88 1.77 -2.69 5.01
C ASN A 88 1.95 -3.04 6.50
N LYS A 89 1.15 -3.98 7.04
CA LYS A 89 1.36 -4.51 8.39
C LYS A 89 2.75 -5.11 8.56
N THR A 90 3.19 -5.90 7.58
CA THR A 90 4.53 -6.50 7.59
C THR A 90 5.62 -5.42 7.58
N PHE A 91 5.47 -4.40 6.74
CA PHE A 91 6.38 -3.26 6.69
C PHE A 91 6.50 -2.57 8.05
N ILE A 92 5.37 -2.24 8.69
CA ILE A 92 5.33 -1.59 10.01
C ILE A 92 5.99 -2.47 11.09
N ASN A 93 5.67 -3.76 11.10
CA ASN A 93 6.25 -4.70 12.07
C ASN A 93 7.77 -4.84 11.91
N ASN A 94 8.27 -4.86 10.68
CA ASN A 94 9.71 -4.89 10.42
C ASN A 94 10.39 -3.62 10.93
N LEU A 95 9.81 -2.44 10.73
CA LEU A 95 10.39 -1.19 11.25
C LEU A 95 10.42 -1.17 12.80
N ALA A 96 9.34 -1.63 13.44
CA ALA A 96 9.28 -1.72 14.91
C ALA A 96 10.36 -2.67 15.46
N THR A 97 10.50 -3.86 14.88
CA THR A 97 11.46 -4.89 15.35
C THR A 97 12.91 -4.58 14.99
N THR A 98 13.16 -3.91 13.86
CA THR A 98 14.53 -3.52 13.45
C THR A 98 15.05 -2.33 14.27
N HIS A 99 14.17 -1.51 14.85
CA HIS A 99 14.55 -0.43 15.77
C HIS A 99 14.64 -0.85 17.25
N GLU A 100 14.19 -2.06 17.61
CA GLU A 100 14.33 -2.62 18.97
C GLU A 100 15.65 -3.42 19.19
N LEU A 101 16.58 -3.45 18.22
CA LEU A 101 17.82 -4.25 18.29
C LEU A 101 19.13 -3.43 18.32
N ILE A 102 19.11 -2.22 18.89
CA ILE A 102 20.33 -1.56 19.36
C ILE A 102 20.18 -1.21 20.84
N ASP A 103 20.18 -2.26 21.67
CA ASP A 103 20.59 -2.17 23.07
C ASP A 103 21.52 -3.35 23.36
N VAL A 104 22.63 -3.41 22.61
CA VAL A 104 23.69 -4.40 22.86
C VAL A 104 24.73 -3.74 23.76
N ASP A 105 24.50 -3.87 25.07
CA ASP A 105 25.53 -3.99 26.11
C ASP A 105 26.86 -3.27 25.80
N HIS A 106 26.90 -1.96 25.96
CA HIS A 106 28.14 -1.20 26.12
C HIS A 106 28.19 -0.56 27.51
N ASN A 107 28.27 -1.41 28.55
CA ASN A 107 29.17 -1.18 29.70
C ASN A 107 28.95 -2.23 30.81
N LYS A 108 29.54 -3.41 30.64
CA LYS A 108 29.98 -4.23 31.77
C LYS A 108 31.34 -4.84 31.48
N HIS A 109 32.37 -4.00 31.36
CA HIS A 109 33.73 -4.38 31.72
C HIS A 109 34.61 -3.14 31.88
N SER A 110 34.64 -2.63 33.12
CA SER A 110 35.82 -1.98 33.66
C SER A 110 35.92 -2.43 35.12
N GLN A 111 36.69 -3.50 35.35
CA GLN A 111 37.32 -3.78 36.63
C GLN A 111 38.47 -2.80 36.84
#